data_AF-A0A2H9NWC9-F1
#
_entry.id   AF-A0A2H9NWC9-F1
#
_cell.length_a   1.000
_cell.length_b   1.000
_cell.length_c   1.000
_cell.angle_alpha   90.00
_cell.angle_beta   90.00
_cell.angle_gamma   90.00
#
_symmetry.space_group_name_H-M   'P 1'
#
loop_
_entity.id
_entity.type
_entity.pdbx_description
1 polymer ?
#
loop_
_entity_poly.entity_id
_entity_poly.type
_entity_poly.pdbx_seq_one_letter_code
_entity_poly.pdbx_strand_id
1 'polypeptide(L)' 'INMSGTPCETRPTVTCADRDVPVIYLKKDVYPKVIMDQNCITIQGNGEDLVKATDRLLFQWYGIMQ' A
#
# COMPACT_ATOMS: atom_id res chain seq x y z
N ILE A 1 -17.00 -21.85 2.67
CA ILE A 1 -17.17 -20.96 1.49
C ILE A 1 -16.08 -21.36 0.51
N ASN A 2 -16.42 -22.15 -0.52
CA ASN A 2 -15.49 -22.50 -1.59
C ASN A 2 -15.58 -21.39 -2.64
N MET A 3 -14.55 -20.55 -2.75
CA MET A 3 -14.52 -19.44 -3.70
C MET A 3 -13.54 -19.76 -4.82
N SER A 4 -14.01 -20.50 -5.83
CA SER A 4 -13.29 -20.81 -7.07
C SER A 4 -13.66 -19.81 -8.18
N GLY A 5 -13.50 -18.52 -7.90
CA GLY A 5 -13.57 -17.45 -8.88
C GLY A 5 -12.45 -16.49 -8.55
N THR A 6 -11.56 -16.20 -9.50
CA THR A 6 -10.36 -15.36 -9.34
C THR A 6 -10.80 -13.91 -9.11
N PRO A 7 -10.89 -13.42 -7.86
CA PRO A 7 -11.59 -12.17 -7.53
C PRO A 7 -10.85 -10.90 -7.98
N CYS A 8 -9.75 -11.06 -8.71
CA CYS A 8 -8.85 -10.01 -9.16
C CYS A 8 -8.62 -10.00 -10.67
N GLU A 9 -9.15 -10.96 -11.44
CA GLU A 9 -8.87 -11.06 -12.89
C GLU A 9 -9.40 -9.86 -13.69
N THR A 10 -10.49 -9.23 -13.24
CA THR A 10 -11.10 -8.08 -13.92
C THR A 10 -10.73 -6.74 -13.30
N ARG A 11 -9.93 -6.72 -12.22
CA ARG A 11 -9.52 -5.47 -11.56
C ARG A 11 -8.13 -5.10 -12.05
N PRO A 12 -7.96 -3.95 -12.74
CA PRO A 12 -6.64 -3.50 -13.13
C PRO A 12 -5.79 -3.31 -11.86
N THR A 13 -4.61 -3.94 -11.85
CA THR A 13 -3.63 -3.74 -10.78
C THR A 13 -2.93 -2.42 -11.04
N VAL A 14 -3.23 -1.39 -10.25
CA VAL A 14 -2.51 -0.11 -10.29
C VAL A 14 -1.22 -0.20 -9.49
N THR A 15 -0.20 0.50 -9.97
CA THR A 15 1.16 0.54 -9.43
C THR A 15 1.66 1.98 -9.41
N CYS A 16 2.80 2.26 -8.77
CA CYS A 16 3.40 3.59 -8.86
C CYS A 16 3.94 3.96 -10.26
N ALA A 17 3.87 3.05 -11.24
CA ALA A 17 4.10 3.40 -12.64
C ALA A 17 2.91 4.17 -13.24
N ASP A 18 1.72 4.03 -12.65
CA ASP A 18 0.49 4.72 -13.07
C ASP A 18 0.50 6.15 -12.49
N ARG A 19 0.90 7.13 -13.32
CA ARG A 19 1.09 8.53 -12.91
C ARG A 19 -0.17 9.40 -13.04
N ASP A 20 -1.20 8.90 -13.72
CA ASP A 20 -2.43 9.66 -14.01
C ASP A 20 -3.49 9.58 -12.91
N VAL A 21 -3.31 8.69 -11.94
CA VAL A 21 -4.26 8.47 -10.84
C VAL A 21 -3.54 8.41 -9.50
N PRO A 22 -4.14 8.84 -8.39
CA PRO A 22 -3.56 8.62 -7.06
C PRO A 22 -3.46 7.12 -6.75
N VAL A 23 -2.31 6.66 -6.28
CA VAL A 23 -2.07 5.22 -6.01
C VAL A 23 -1.56 5.01 -4.59
N ILE A 24 -2.15 4.03 -3.89
CA ILE A 24 -1.59 3.43 -2.68
C ILE A 24 -1.12 2.02 -3.07
N TYR A 25 0.21 1.85 -3.14
CA TYR A 25 0.82 0.60 -3.58
C TYR A 25 1.36 -0.18 -2.39
N LEU A 26 0.85 -1.40 -2.19
CA LEU A 26 1.32 -2.32 -1.14
C LEU A 26 2.40 -3.24 -1.72
N LYS A 27 3.61 -3.16 -1.17
CA LYS A 27 4.76 -3.94 -1.65
C LYS A 27 5.32 -4.83 -0.55
N LYS A 28 5.48 -6.12 -0.82
CA LYS A 28 6.26 -6.99 0.08
C LYS A 28 7.73 -6.64 -0.01
N ASP A 29 8.33 -6.31 1.12
CA ASP A 29 9.74 -5.96 1.22
C ASP A 29 10.25 -6.32 2.62
N VAL A 30 11.57 -6.51 2.78
CA VAL A 30 12.17 -6.89 4.06
C VAL A 30 12.13 -5.73 5.06
N TYR A 31 12.18 -4.48 4.56
CA TYR A 31 12.22 -3.29 5.40
C TYR A 31 10.88 -2.54 5.40
N PRO A 32 10.23 -2.37 6.56
CA PRO A 32 9.04 -1.56 6.66
C PRO A 32 9.34 -0.10 6.34
N LYS A 33 8.61 0.47 5.38
CA LYS A 33 8.79 1.87 4.98
C LYS A 33 7.54 2.41 4.32
N VAL A 34 7.33 3.71 4.50
CA VAL A 34 6.40 4.51 3.71
C VAL A 34 7.22 5.42 2.81
N ILE A 35 6.96 5.39 1.50
CA ILE A 35 7.60 6.26 0.51
C ILE A 35 6.48 7.05 -0.15
N MET A 36 6.56 8.38 -0.04
CA MET A 36 5.68 9.29 -0.76
C MET A 36 6.44 9.83 -1.96
N ASP A 37 5.96 9.55 -3.16
CA ASP A 37 6.49 10.09 -4.42
C ASP A 37 5.34 10.63 -5.24
N GLN A 38 5.19 11.96 -5.27
CA GLN A 38 4.15 12.67 -6.01
C GLN A 38 2.73 12.13 -5.71
N ASN A 39 2.11 11.47 -6.69
CA ASN A 39 0.77 10.90 -6.65
C ASN A 39 0.74 9.45 -6.10
N CYS A 40 1.89 8.86 -5.80
CA CYS A 40 1.98 7.49 -5.29
C CYS A 40 2.50 7.43 -3.86
N ILE A 41 1.87 6.57 -3.06
CA ILE A 41 2.35 6.18 -1.74
C ILE A 41 2.66 4.70 -1.78
N THR A 42 3.93 4.34 -1.63
CA THR A 42 4.33 2.95 -1.43
C THR A 42 4.39 2.65 0.06
N ILE A 43 3.60 1.67 0.50
CA ILE A 43 3.70 1.09 1.84
C ILE A 43 4.34 -0.28 1.67
N GLN A 44 5.50 -0.47 2.26
CA GLN A 44 6.24 -1.71 2.14
C GLN A 44 6.55 -2.33 3.50
N GLY A 45 6.69 -3.66 3.51
CA GLY A 45 7.00 -4.47 4.69
C GLY A 45 6.65 -5.94 4.48
N ASN A 46 6.97 -6.80 5.45
CA ASN A 46 6.67 -8.24 5.40
C ASN A 46 5.81 -8.65 6.60
N GLY A 47 4.74 -9.40 6.35
CA GLY A 47 3.80 -9.80 7.40
C GLY A 47 3.27 -8.60 8.18
N GLU A 48 3.41 -8.62 9.50
CA GLU A 48 2.97 -7.55 10.40
C GLU A 48 3.68 -6.21 10.18
N ASP A 49 4.88 -6.21 9.62
CA ASP A 49 5.63 -4.97 9.39
C ASP A 49 4.95 -4.08 8.33
N LEU A 50 4.21 -4.70 7.39
CA LEU A 50 3.38 -3.96 6.45
C LEU A 50 2.20 -3.27 7.16
N VAL A 51 1.61 -3.94 8.17
CA VAL A 51 0.53 -3.37 9.00
C VAL A 51 1.07 -2.19 9.80
N LYS A 52 2.22 -2.35 10.48
CA LYS A 52 2.87 -1.27 11.24
C LYS A 52 3.21 -0.06 10.36
N ALA A 53 3.71 -0.29 9.14
CA ALA A 53 3.99 0.78 8.18
C ALA A 53 2.70 1.52 7.77
N THR A 54 1.59 0.79 7.61
CA THR A 54 0.26 1.36 7.34
C THR A 54 -0.23 2.20 8.52
N ASP A 55 -0.14 1.69 9.75
CA ASP A 55 -0.55 2.43 10.95
C ASP A 55 0.24 3.73 11.13
N ARG A 56 1.56 3.68 10.88
CA ARG A 56 2.41 4.89 10.92
C ARG A 56 1.93 5.95 9.94
N LEU A 57 1.57 5.57 8.71
CA LEU A 57 1.02 6.49 7.72
C LEU A 57 -0.30 7.10 8.22
N LEU A 58 -1.21 6.29 8.75
CA LEU A 58 -2.49 6.76 9.28
C LEU A 58 -2.29 7.72 10.46
N PHE A 59 -1.39 7.41 11.39
CA PHE A 59 -1.07 8.30 12.50
C PHE A 59 -0.47 9.63 12.04
N GLN A 60 0.35 9.62 10.98
CA GLN A 60 0.87 10.84 10.39
C GLN A 60 -0.25 11.70 9.78
N TRP A 61 -1.17 11.08 9.02
CA TRP A 61 -2.31 11.77 8.43
C TRP A 61 -3.30 12.32 9.44
N TYR A 62 -3.53 11.59 10.54
CA TYR A 62 -4.37 12.07 11.63
C TYR A 62 -3.68 13.09 12.53
N GLY A 63 -2.41 13.44 12.27
CA GLY A 63 -1.66 14.42 13.06
C GLY A 63 -1.28 13.92 14.46
N ILE A 64 -1.31 12.61 14.69
CA ILE A 64 -0.93 11.97 15.95
C ILE A 64 0.59 11.80 16.05
N MET A 65 1.25 11.57 14.91
CA MET A 65 2.70 11.35 14.79
C MET A 65 3.28 12.25 13.69
N GLN A 66 4.54 12.67 13.81
CA GLN A 66 5.27 13.45 12.79
C GLN A 66 6.57 12.75 12.40
#